data_AF-A0A1V9XB44-F1
#
_entry.id   AF-A0A1V9XB44-F1
#
_cell.length_a   1.000
_cell.length_b   1.000
_cell.length_c   1.000
_cell.angle_alpha   90.00
_cell.angle_beta   90.00
_cell.angle_gamma   90.00
#
_symmetry.space_group_name_H-M   'P 1'
#
loop_
_entity.id
_entity.type
_entity.pdbx_description
1 polymer ?
#
loop_
_entity_poly.entity_id
_entity_poly.type
_entity_poly.pdbx_seq_one_letter_code
_entity_poly.pdbx_strand_id
1 'polypeptide(L)'
;LFVHDVASMCMAAAYTIHCQLALVYVQNLQMLIRDGKISLLAFYKGICEATGTIRQVNGLQSTAVFLQTIWLLIRTLASMVGFVQSIDSEDYFRLGVATVSVLVWGSLLVVPLGQAARLSEVCKRVKDLGRELRSRPLVYQETSLQELDSLVLFTASFDLTAEICSIRVTKERLTLCCLVLAVGIYGSAHFDLLHF
;
A
#
# COMPACT_ATOMS: atom_id res chain seq x y z
N LEU A 1 -2.99 15.22 -22.63
CA LEU A 1 -1.95 14.72 -21.69
C LEU A 1 -2.13 15.29 -20.28
N PHE A 2 -2.02 16.62 -20.09
CA PHE A 2 -2.11 17.24 -18.77
C PHE A 2 -3.31 16.83 -17.91
N VAL A 3 -4.53 16.78 -18.48
CA VAL A 3 -5.73 16.38 -17.73
C VAL A 3 -5.64 14.93 -17.23
N HIS A 4 -5.07 14.04 -18.04
CA HIS A 4 -4.87 12.63 -17.66
C HIS A 4 -3.80 12.49 -16.58
N ASP A 5 -2.74 13.30 -16.65
CA ASP A 5 -1.66 13.32 -15.66
C ASP A 5 -2.15 13.87 -14.31
N VAL A 6 -2.99 14.91 -14.32
CA VAL A 6 -3.65 15.43 -13.11
C VAL A 6 -4.63 14.40 -12.54
N ALA A 7 -5.45 13.77 -13.37
CA ALA A 7 -6.36 12.71 -12.94
C ALA A 7 -5.60 11.53 -12.32
N SER A 8 -4.47 11.15 -12.93
CA SER A 8 -3.54 10.12 -12.44
C SER A 8 -3.02 10.45 -11.04
N MET A 9 -2.54 11.68 -10.83
CA MET A 9 -2.09 12.16 -9.52
C MET A 9 -3.21 12.16 -8.49
N CYS A 10 -4.40 12.65 -8.85
CA CYS A 10 -5.55 12.66 -7.96
C CYS A 10 -5.98 11.25 -7.56
N MET A 11 -6.00 10.28 -8.49
CA MET A 11 -6.33 8.89 -8.18
C MET A 11 -5.31 8.23 -7.26
N ALA A 12 -4.01 8.45 -7.51
CA ALA A 12 -2.94 7.94 -6.63
C ALA A 12 -3.02 8.55 -5.22
N ALA A 13 -3.29 9.85 -5.12
CA ALA A 13 -3.48 10.55 -3.85
C ALA A 13 -4.73 10.05 -3.11
N ALA A 14 -5.87 9.92 -3.80
CA ALA A 14 -7.10 9.41 -3.21
C ALA A 14 -6.91 7.98 -2.67
N TYR A 15 -6.30 7.10 -3.45
CA TYR A 15 -6.03 5.73 -3.03
C TYR A 15 -5.12 5.65 -1.81
N THR A 16 -4.03 6.43 -1.81
CA THR A 16 -3.09 6.49 -0.68
C THR A 16 -3.73 7.05 0.58
N ILE A 17 -4.58 8.08 0.46
CA ILE A 17 -5.38 8.62 1.57
C ILE A 17 -6.34 7.56 2.12
N HIS A 18 -7.09 6.87 1.26
CA HIS A 18 -8.00 5.80 1.70
C HIS A 18 -7.25 4.67 2.41
N CYS A 19 -6.10 4.25 1.89
CA CYS A 19 -5.26 3.24 2.54
C CYS A 19 -4.72 3.71 3.89
N GLN A 20 -4.26 4.95 3.99
CA GLN A 20 -3.75 5.53 5.23
C GLN A 20 -4.84 5.70 6.29
N LEU A 21 -6.03 6.14 5.88
CA LEU A 21 -7.18 6.27 6.76
C LEU A 21 -7.56 4.91 7.35
N ALA A 22 -7.66 3.87 6.51
CA ALA A 22 -7.93 2.50 6.95
C ALA A 22 -6.82 1.98 7.89
N LEU A 23 -5.55 2.26 7.57
CA LEU A 23 -4.41 1.87 8.38
C LEU A 23 -4.46 2.49 9.78
N VAL A 24 -4.64 3.81 9.87
CA VAL A 24 -4.70 4.54 11.14
C VAL A 24 -5.91 4.10 11.95
N TYR A 25 -7.05 3.88 11.30
CA TYR A 25 -8.26 3.40 11.96
C TYR A 25 -8.06 2.02 12.60
N VAL A 26 -7.49 1.05 11.88
CA VAL A 26 -7.20 -0.28 12.44
C VAL A 26 -6.16 -0.22 13.56
N GLN A 27 -5.10 0.59 13.40
CA GLN A 27 -4.11 0.78 14.46
C GLN A 27 -4.71 1.40 15.72
N ASN A 28 -5.61 2.36 15.56
CA ASN A 28 -6.28 2.99 16.69
C ASN A 28 -7.18 1.98 17.43
N LEU A 29 -7.93 1.15 16.69
CA LEU A 29 -8.72 0.06 17.29
C LEU A 29 -7.83 -0.93 18.06
N GLN A 30 -6.67 -1.30 17.52
CA GLN A 30 -5.70 -2.16 18.19
C GLN A 30 -5.17 -1.56 19.50
N MET A 31 -4.89 -0.25 19.51
CA MET A 31 -4.44 0.44 20.73
C MET A 31 -5.56 0.53 21.77
N LEU A 32 -6.77 0.92 21.35
CA LEU A 32 -7.92 1.06 22.24
C LEU A 32 -8.33 -0.27 22.91
N ILE A 33 -8.30 -1.38 22.16
CA ILE A 33 -8.63 -2.70 22.73
C ILE A 33 -7.53 -3.16 23.68
N ARG A 34 -6.26 -2.89 23.36
CA ARG A 34 -5.12 -3.27 24.22
C ARG A 34 -5.11 -2.52 25.55
N ASP A 35 -5.56 -1.28 25.54
CA ASP A 35 -5.71 -0.44 26.74
C ASP A 35 -6.99 -0.75 27.55
N GLY A 36 -7.85 -1.67 27.08
CA GLY A 36 -9.14 -1.97 27.71
C GLY A 36 -10.14 -0.81 27.66
N LYS A 37 -9.92 0.20 26.81
CA LYS A 37 -10.75 1.42 26.70
C LYS A 37 -12.04 1.20 25.91
N ILE A 38 -12.15 0.08 25.19
CA ILE A 38 -13.32 -0.28 24.38
C ILE A 38 -13.74 -1.72 24.66
N SER A 39 -15.03 -2.00 24.53
CA SER A 39 -15.57 -3.36 24.65
C SER A 39 -15.19 -4.22 23.44
N LEU A 40 -15.16 -5.55 23.63
CA LEU A 40 -14.93 -6.51 22.53
C LEU A 40 -15.95 -6.33 21.39
N LEU A 41 -17.21 -6.02 21.72
CA LEU A 41 -18.26 -5.78 20.74
C LEU A 41 -18.00 -4.53 19.90
N ALA A 42 -17.53 -3.44 20.52
CA ALA A 42 -17.17 -2.22 19.80
C ALA A 42 -15.97 -2.45 18.86
N PHE A 43 -15.00 -3.25 19.30
CA PHE A 43 -13.86 -3.65 18.48
C PHE A 43 -14.28 -4.53 17.29
N TYR A 44 -15.15 -5.52 17.52
CA TYR A 44 -15.69 -6.36 16.44
C TYR A 44 -16.41 -5.53 15.37
N LYS A 45 -17.26 -4.59 15.80
CA LYS A 45 -17.97 -3.68 14.90
C LYS A 45 -16.99 -2.80 14.12
N GLY A 46 -15.99 -2.23 14.79
CA GLY A 46 -14.96 -1.42 14.16
C GLY A 46 -14.15 -2.20 13.10
N ILE A 47 -13.76 -3.44 13.39
CA ILE A 47 -13.07 -4.28 12.39
C ILE A 47 -13.99 -4.60 11.20
N CYS A 48 -15.28 -4.85 11.42
CA CYS A 48 -16.24 -5.03 10.32
C CYS A 48 -16.34 -3.78 9.44
N GLU A 49 -16.38 -2.59 10.02
CA GLU A 49 -16.39 -1.32 9.28
C GLU A 49 -15.09 -1.09 8.50
N ALA A 50 -13.93 -1.37 9.11
CA ALA A 50 -12.63 -1.33 8.43
C ALA A 50 -12.59 -2.31 7.25
N THR A 51 -13.17 -3.50 7.44
CA THR A 51 -13.28 -4.53 6.40
C THR A 51 -14.13 -4.09 5.23
N GLY A 52 -15.24 -3.40 5.49
CA GLY A 52 -16.06 -2.79 4.45
C GLY A 52 -15.26 -1.80 3.62
N THR A 53 -14.47 -0.95 4.28
CA THR A 53 -13.60 0.04 3.62
C THR A 53 -12.54 -0.63 2.75
N ILE A 54 -11.87 -1.67 3.27
CA ILE A 54 -10.84 -2.40 2.53
C ILE A 54 -11.45 -3.18 1.35
N ARG A 55 -12.64 -3.76 1.51
CA ARG A 55 -13.37 -4.41 0.39
C ARG A 55 -13.74 -3.41 -0.70
N GLN A 56 -14.12 -2.18 -0.34
CA GLN A 56 -14.39 -1.12 -1.30
C GLN A 56 -13.13 -0.72 -2.07
N VAL A 57 -12.00 -0.61 -1.38
CA VAL A 57 -10.67 -0.34 -1.97
C VAL A 57 -10.25 -1.50 -2.90
N ASN A 58 -10.46 -2.75 -2.49
CA ASN A 58 -10.13 -3.94 -3.28
C ASN A 58 -11.08 -4.21 -4.45
N GLY A 59 -12.29 -3.64 -4.43
CA GLY A 59 -13.30 -3.80 -5.48
C GLY A 59 -13.07 -2.84 -6.64
N LEU A 60 -13.96 -1.85 -6.78
CA LEU A 60 -13.98 -0.94 -7.93
C LEU A 60 -12.69 -0.10 -8.06
N GLN A 61 -12.08 0.26 -6.94
CA GLN A 61 -10.85 1.05 -6.92
C GLN A 61 -9.63 0.25 -7.36
N SER A 62 -9.60 -1.07 -7.10
CA SER A 62 -8.50 -1.95 -7.49
C SER A 62 -8.30 -2.03 -9.01
N THR A 63 -9.38 -2.17 -9.79
CA THR A 63 -9.30 -2.18 -11.26
C THR A 63 -8.84 -0.83 -11.82
N ALA A 64 -9.34 0.28 -11.27
CA ALA A 64 -8.92 1.62 -11.68
C ALA A 64 -7.44 1.87 -11.36
N VAL A 65 -7.01 1.49 -10.15
CA VAL A 65 -5.62 1.61 -9.69
C VAL A 65 -4.70 0.69 -10.50
N PHE A 66 -5.14 -0.48 -10.94
CA PHE A 66 -4.36 -1.36 -11.79
C PHE A 66 -4.10 -0.75 -13.17
N LEU A 67 -5.14 -0.26 -13.86
CA LEU A 67 -4.98 0.45 -15.14
C LEU A 67 -4.07 1.68 -14.97
N GLN A 68 -4.24 2.40 -13.87
CA GLN A 68 -3.40 3.54 -13.51
C GLN A 68 -1.94 3.13 -13.26
N THR A 69 -1.70 1.97 -12.66
CA THR A 69 -0.37 1.42 -12.40
C THR A 69 0.34 1.09 -13.70
N ILE A 70 -0.36 0.51 -14.69
CA ILE A 70 0.19 0.24 -16.02
C ILE A 70 0.59 1.56 -16.70
N TRP A 71 -0.27 2.57 -16.66
CA TRP A 71 0.05 3.89 -17.23
C TRP A 71 1.29 4.52 -16.57
N LEU A 72 1.36 4.49 -15.23
CA LEU A 72 2.50 5.02 -14.47
C LEU A 72 3.79 4.24 -14.74
N LEU A 73 3.72 2.92 -14.94
CA LEU A 73 4.86 2.10 -15.36
C LEU A 73 5.41 2.55 -16.70
N ILE A 74 4.54 2.70 -17.71
CA ILE A 74 4.93 3.17 -19.04
C ILE A 74 5.56 4.57 -18.95
N ARG A 75 4.96 5.47 -18.17
CA ARG A 75 5.45 6.84 -18.00
C ARG A 75 6.80 6.90 -17.28
N THR A 76 6.98 6.04 -16.28
CA THR A 76 8.26 5.89 -15.57
C THR A 76 9.32 5.39 -16.53
N LEU A 77 9.06 4.32 -17.30
CA LEU A 77 9.99 3.80 -18.31
C LEU A 77 10.36 4.86 -19.35
N ALA A 78 9.38 5.60 -19.89
CA ALA A 78 9.65 6.68 -20.83
C ALA A 78 10.52 7.79 -20.23
N SER A 79 10.32 8.13 -18.96
CA SER A 79 11.14 9.13 -18.26
C SER A 79 12.57 8.64 -18.04
N MET A 80 12.74 7.33 -17.87
CA MET A 80 14.06 6.69 -17.69
C MET A 80 14.85 6.70 -18.98
N VAL A 81 14.19 6.41 -20.11
CA VAL A 81 14.80 6.58 -21.45
C VAL A 81 15.25 8.03 -21.65
N GLY A 82 14.39 9.00 -21.31
CA GLY A 82 14.74 10.42 -21.40
C GLY A 82 15.90 10.82 -20.48
N PHE A 83 15.99 10.20 -19.30
CA PHE A 83 17.12 10.39 -18.38
C PHE A 83 18.42 9.85 -18.98
N VAL A 84 18.43 8.63 -19.50
CA VAL A 84 19.60 8.02 -20.15
C VAL A 84 20.08 8.88 -21.32
N GLN A 85 19.17 9.29 -22.20
CA GLN A 85 19.49 10.18 -23.33
C GLN A 85 19.98 11.58 -22.90
N SER A 86 19.75 11.99 -21.65
CA SER A 86 20.22 13.27 -21.12
C SER A 86 21.58 13.18 -20.41
N ILE A 87 22.09 11.98 -20.12
CA ILE A 87 23.40 11.79 -19.48
C ILE A 87 24.54 12.24 -20.41
N ASP A 88 24.43 11.91 -21.71
CA ASP A 88 25.45 12.27 -22.70
C ASP A 88 25.33 13.69 -23.23
N SER A 89 24.36 14.47 -22.75
CA SER A 89 24.24 15.88 -23.14
C SER A 89 24.93 16.79 -22.14
N GLU A 90 25.72 17.73 -22.65
CA GLU A 90 26.32 18.83 -21.86
C GLU A 90 25.28 19.81 -21.29
N ASP A 91 23.99 19.60 -21.61
CA ASP A 91 22.88 20.39 -21.09
C ASP A 91 22.43 19.90 -19.71
N TYR A 92 23.05 20.47 -18.67
CA TYR A 92 22.69 20.23 -17.27
C TYR A 92 21.21 20.54 -16.95
N PHE A 93 20.58 21.47 -17.67
CA PHE A 93 19.17 21.77 -17.45
C PHE A 93 18.29 20.60 -17.90
N ARG A 94 18.60 19.99 -19.05
CA ARG A 94 17.88 18.80 -19.55
C ARG A 94 18.04 17.61 -18.61
N LEU A 95 19.23 17.38 -18.08
CA LEU A 95 19.50 16.34 -17.09
C LEU A 95 18.69 16.56 -15.79
N GLY A 96 18.61 17.80 -15.32
CA GLY A 96 17.82 18.17 -14.15
C GLY A 96 16.32 17.86 -14.33
N VAL A 97 15.75 18.27 -15.47
CA VAL A 97 14.33 18.02 -15.79
C VAL A 97 14.04 16.52 -15.92
N ALA A 98 14.93 15.75 -16.55
CA ALA A 98 14.78 14.30 -16.68
C ALA A 98 14.85 13.60 -15.32
N THR A 99 15.78 14.02 -14.45
CA THR A 99 15.92 13.50 -13.09
C THR A 99 14.64 13.72 -12.27
N VAL A 100 14.12 14.95 -12.26
CA VAL A 100 12.87 15.28 -11.56
C VAL A 100 11.71 14.46 -12.11
N SER A 101 11.64 14.27 -13.43
CA SER A 101 10.58 13.47 -14.06
C SER A 101 10.61 12.02 -13.58
N VAL A 102 11.78 11.37 -13.56
CA VAL A 102 11.92 9.99 -13.05
C VAL A 102 11.48 9.91 -11.59
N LEU A 103 11.88 10.86 -10.75
CA LEU A 103 11.49 10.89 -9.34
C LEU A 103 9.98 11.07 -9.15
N VAL A 104 9.35 11.97 -9.90
CA VAL A 104 7.91 12.23 -9.80
C VAL A 104 7.11 10.99 -10.22
N TRP A 105 7.40 10.42 -11.39
CA TRP A 105 6.63 9.27 -11.89
C TRP A 105 6.91 8.00 -11.08
N GLY A 106 8.17 7.78 -10.69
CA GLY A 106 8.56 6.66 -9.84
C GLY A 106 7.91 6.73 -8.45
N SER A 107 7.90 7.90 -7.81
CA SER A 107 7.24 8.06 -6.50
C SER A 107 5.73 7.87 -6.59
N LEU A 108 5.08 8.37 -7.65
CA LEU A 108 3.66 8.16 -7.89
C LEU A 108 3.28 6.67 -8.04
N LEU A 109 4.20 5.87 -8.57
CA LEU A 109 4.03 4.43 -8.71
C LEU A 109 4.24 3.69 -7.38
N VAL A 110 5.33 4.02 -6.67
CA VAL A 110 5.76 3.28 -5.48
C VAL A 110 4.89 3.58 -4.26
N VAL A 111 4.46 4.84 -4.06
CA VAL A 111 3.74 5.25 -2.84
C VAL A 111 2.39 4.51 -2.68
N PRO A 112 1.50 4.42 -3.68
CA PRO A 112 0.25 3.64 -3.59
C PRO A 112 0.48 2.17 -3.27
N LEU A 113 1.46 1.54 -3.93
CA LEU A 113 1.81 0.14 -3.69
C LEU A 113 2.35 -0.08 -2.27
N GLY A 114 3.18 0.85 -1.78
CA GLY A 114 3.68 0.87 -0.42
C GLY A 114 2.56 0.96 0.62
N GLN A 115 1.58 1.83 0.39
CA GLN A 115 0.43 1.96 1.30
C GLN A 115 -0.42 0.70 1.33
N ALA A 116 -0.68 0.08 0.18
CA ALA A 116 -1.39 -1.19 0.10
C ALA A 116 -0.65 -2.31 0.85
N ALA A 117 0.69 -2.38 0.73
CA ALA A 117 1.51 -3.34 1.45
C ALA A 117 1.43 -3.13 2.98
N ARG A 118 1.54 -1.88 3.44
CA ARG A 118 1.45 -1.53 4.87
C ARG A 118 0.08 -1.88 5.45
N LEU A 119 -0.98 -1.59 4.72
CA LEU A 119 -2.34 -1.93 5.13
C LEU A 119 -2.52 -3.45 5.26
N SER A 120 -1.99 -4.22 4.31
CA SER A 120 -2.01 -5.69 4.34
C SER A 120 -1.29 -6.26 5.58
N GLU A 121 -0.17 -5.66 5.99
CA GLU A 121 0.52 -6.10 7.21
C GLU A 121 -0.22 -5.77 8.49
N VAL A 122 -0.85 -4.59 8.56
CA VAL A 122 -1.67 -4.21 9.71
C VAL A 122 -2.85 -5.18 9.84
N CYS A 123 -3.47 -5.56 8.73
CA CYS A 123 -4.54 -6.56 8.72
C CYS A 123 -4.02 -7.94 9.15
N LYS A 124 -2.81 -8.36 8.75
CA LYS A 124 -2.19 -9.59 9.28
C LYS A 124 -1.96 -9.52 10.80
N ARG A 125 -1.54 -8.38 11.33
CA ARG A 125 -1.36 -8.20 12.79
C ARG A 125 -2.65 -8.28 13.60
N VAL A 126 -3.81 -8.00 13.00
CA VAL A 126 -5.13 -8.22 13.65
C VAL A 126 -5.31 -9.70 14.01
N LYS A 127 -4.81 -10.62 13.18
CA LYS A 127 -4.86 -12.06 13.44
C LYS A 127 -4.07 -12.46 14.68
N ASP A 128 -2.90 -11.86 14.88
CA ASP A 128 -2.05 -12.11 16.05
C ASP A 128 -2.61 -11.44 17.32
N LEU A 129 -3.32 -10.31 17.16
CA LEU A 129 -3.95 -9.59 18.28
C LEU A 129 -4.96 -10.46 19.02
N GLY A 130 -5.74 -11.30 18.34
CA GLY A 130 -6.67 -12.22 18.99
C GLY A 130 -5.98 -13.18 19.96
N ARG A 131 -4.81 -13.71 19.56
CA ARG A 131 -3.98 -14.56 20.42
C ARG A 131 -3.38 -13.78 21.58
N GLU A 132 -2.92 -12.55 21.33
CA GLU A 132 -2.39 -11.68 22.38
C GLU A 132 -3.46 -11.35 23.43
N LEU A 133 -4.68 -11.01 23.01
CA LEU A 133 -5.81 -10.71 23.89
C LEU A 133 -6.21 -11.92 24.75
N ARG A 134 -6.21 -13.13 24.17
CA ARG A 134 -6.46 -14.38 24.92
C ARG A 134 -5.43 -14.60 26.04
N SER A 135 -4.19 -14.19 25.84
CA SER A 135 -3.12 -14.34 26.83
C SER A 135 -3.18 -13.32 27.98
N ARG A 136 -4.11 -12.35 27.95
CA ARG A 136 -4.28 -11.31 28.97
C ARG A 136 -5.60 -11.45 29.77
N PRO A 137 -5.71 -12.46 30.65
CA PRO A 137 -6.93 -12.72 31.42
C PRO A 137 -7.28 -11.61 32.44
N LEU A 138 -6.34 -10.74 32.79
CA LEU A 138 -6.52 -9.70 33.82
C LEU A 138 -7.30 -8.47 33.34
N VAL A 139 -7.33 -8.19 32.03
CA VAL A 139 -8.02 -7.01 31.47
C VAL A 139 -9.50 -7.30 31.18
N TYR A 140 -9.86 -8.59 31.01
CA TYR A 140 -11.19 -9.04 30.60
C TYR A 140 -11.83 -9.98 31.61
N GLN A 141 -11.61 -9.76 32.91
CA GLN A 141 -12.14 -10.62 33.97
C GLN A 141 -13.68 -10.72 33.98
N GLU A 142 -14.38 -9.67 33.54
CA GLU A 142 -15.85 -9.68 33.43
C GLU A 142 -16.38 -10.17 32.07
N THR A 143 -15.49 -10.42 31.11
CA THR A 143 -15.90 -10.83 29.76
C THR A 143 -16.01 -12.34 29.69
N SER A 144 -17.08 -12.84 29.09
CA SER A 144 -17.31 -14.29 29.07
C SER A 144 -16.22 -14.99 28.25
N LEU A 145 -15.79 -16.17 28.71
CA LEU A 145 -14.79 -16.98 28.01
C LEU A 145 -15.24 -17.30 26.57
N GLN A 146 -16.55 -17.40 26.36
CA GLN A 146 -17.20 -17.64 25.07
C GLN A 146 -17.09 -16.44 24.11
N GLU A 147 -17.17 -15.20 24.61
CA GLU A 147 -16.91 -13.99 23.80
C GLU A 147 -15.45 -13.89 23.40
N LEU A 148 -14.54 -14.26 24.30
CA LEU A 148 -13.10 -14.27 24.02
C LEU A 148 -12.73 -15.33 22.97
N ASP A 149 -13.30 -16.54 23.06
CA ASP A 149 -13.14 -17.58 22.04
C ASP A 149 -13.73 -17.17 20.69
N SER A 150 -14.89 -16.52 20.68
CA SER A 150 -15.52 -16.01 19.46
C SER A 150 -14.67 -14.93 18.79
N LEU A 151 -14.03 -14.05 19.58
CA LEU A 151 -13.09 -13.05 19.08
C LEU A 151 -11.83 -13.68 18.47
N VAL A 152 -11.26 -14.68 19.14
CA VAL A 152 -10.09 -15.43 18.64
C VAL A 152 -10.45 -16.14 17.34
N LEU A 153 -11.63 -16.76 17.25
CA LEU A 153 -12.10 -17.41 16.04
C LEU A 153 -12.29 -16.39 14.90
N PHE A 154 -12.90 -15.23 15.19
CA PHE A 154 -13.10 -14.15 14.22
C PHE A 154 -11.77 -13.61 13.69
N THR A 155 -10.84 -13.25 14.57
CA THR A 155 -9.51 -12.74 14.20
C THR A 155 -8.67 -13.80 13.48
N ALA A 156 -8.78 -15.08 13.84
CA ALA A 156 -8.13 -16.17 13.14
C ALA A 156 -8.66 -16.38 11.71
N SER A 157 -9.96 -16.14 11.52
CA SER A 157 -10.68 -16.21 10.23
C SER A 157 -10.51 -14.94 9.38
N PHE A 158 -9.90 -13.89 9.94
CA PHE A 158 -9.70 -12.61 9.29
C PHE A 158 -8.54 -12.68 8.28
N ASP A 159 -8.86 -13.04 7.03
CA ASP A 159 -7.90 -13.02 5.92
C ASP A 159 -8.19 -11.86 4.97
N LEU A 160 -7.96 -10.64 5.47
CA LEU A 160 -8.07 -9.42 4.66
C LEU A 160 -6.67 -8.94 4.26
N THR A 161 -6.38 -9.05 2.97
CA THR A 161 -5.20 -8.43 2.35
C THR A 161 -5.65 -7.35 1.37
N ALA A 162 -4.93 -6.22 1.32
CA ALA A 162 -5.14 -5.24 0.26
C ALA A 162 -4.63 -5.84 -1.05
N GLU A 163 -5.52 -5.96 -2.03
CA GLU A 163 -5.25 -6.57 -3.33
C GLU A 163 -5.38 -5.51 -4.41
N ILE A 164 -4.38 -5.44 -5.29
CA ILE A 164 -4.45 -4.68 -6.53
C ILE A 164 -4.56 -5.73 -7.64
N CYS A 165 -5.71 -5.82 -8.28
CA CYS A 165 -6.08 -6.84 -9.28
C CYS A 165 -5.80 -8.29 -8.84
N SER A 166 -6.30 -8.70 -7.67
CA SER A 166 -6.09 -10.06 -7.10
C SER A 166 -4.64 -10.46 -6.87
N ILE A 167 -3.69 -9.53 -7.02
CA ILE A 167 -2.30 -9.72 -6.61
C ILE A 167 -2.19 -9.15 -5.19
N ARG A 168 -1.91 -10.05 -4.24
CA ARG A 168 -1.58 -9.65 -2.87
C ARG A 168 -0.33 -8.78 -2.89
N VAL A 169 -0.48 -7.51 -2.56
CA VAL A 169 0.64 -6.57 -2.47
C VAL A 169 1.41 -6.89 -1.20
N THR A 170 2.45 -7.71 -1.36
CA THR A 170 3.39 -8.07 -0.30
C THR A 170 4.61 -7.17 -0.38
N LYS A 171 5.23 -6.88 0.78
CA LYS A 171 6.48 -6.11 0.82
C LYS A 171 7.55 -6.69 -0.10
N GLU A 172 7.64 -8.01 -0.18
CA GLU A 172 8.56 -8.73 -1.07
C GLU A 172 8.37 -8.35 -2.55
N ARG A 173 7.12 -8.28 -3.02
CA ARG A 173 6.79 -7.89 -4.40
C ARG A 173 7.07 -6.41 -4.66
N LEU A 174 6.85 -5.55 -3.66
CA LEU A 174 7.22 -4.14 -3.74
C LEU A 174 8.73 -3.96 -3.80
N THR A 175 9.49 -4.64 -2.94
CA THR A 175 10.95 -4.62 -2.95
C THR A 175 11.49 -5.13 -4.27
N LEU A 176 10.93 -6.22 -4.82
CA LEU A 176 11.29 -6.71 -6.14
C LEU A 176 11.03 -5.66 -7.24
N CYS A 177 9.87 -5.00 -7.22
CA CYS A 177 9.53 -3.95 -8.17
C CYS A 177 10.51 -2.77 -8.09
N CYS A 178 10.78 -2.27 -6.88
CA CYS A 178 11.77 -1.21 -6.66
C CYS A 178 13.17 -1.63 -7.12
N LEU A 179 13.56 -2.89 -6.90
CA LEU A 179 14.86 -3.41 -7.30
C LEU A 179 14.96 -3.55 -8.81
N VAL A 180 13.90 -4.01 -9.50
CA VAL A 180 13.83 -4.03 -10.97
C VAL A 180 13.89 -2.61 -11.54
N LEU A 181 13.22 -1.65 -10.92
CA LEU A 181 13.32 -0.24 -11.33
C LEU A 181 14.74 0.28 -11.12
N ALA A 182 15.37 0.02 -9.97
CA ALA A 182 16.74 0.47 -9.66
C ALA A 182 17.79 -0.18 -10.58
N VAL A 183 17.69 -1.49 -10.81
CA VAL A 183 18.54 -2.23 -11.76
C VAL A 183 18.26 -1.78 -13.20
N GLY A 184 17.01 -1.45 -13.52
CA GLY A 184 16.63 -0.83 -14.78
C GLY A 184 17.32 0.52 -14.97
N ILE A 185 17.25 1.42 -13.98
CA ILE A 185 17.98 2.72 -14.00
C ILE A 185 19.46 2.47 -14.22
N TYR A 186 20.06 1.64 -13.37
CA TYR A 186 21.49 1.39 -13.35
C TYR A 186 21.97 0.71 -14.63
N GLY A 187 21.26 -0.32 -15.09
CA GLY A 187 21.56 -1.04 -16.31
C GLY A 187 21.40 -0.14 -17.54
N SER A 188 20.36 0.69 -17.59
CA SER A 188 20.17 1.63 -18.69
C SER A 188 21.23 2.74 -18.71
N ALA A 189 21.71 3.17 -17.53
CA ALA A 189 22.79 4.15 -17.40
C ALA A 189 24.20 3.56 -17.66
N HIS A 190 24.39 2.25 -17.47
CA HIS A 190 25.70 1.60 -17.61
C HIS A 190 25.89 0.93 -18.98
N PHE A 191 24.83 0.45 -19.64
CA PHE A 191 24.97 -0.35 -20.86
C PHE A 191 24.82 0.42 -22.17
N ASP A 192 24.58 1.74 -22.17
CA ASP A 192 24.31 2.51 -23.41
C ASP A 192 23.33 1.80 -24.36
N LEU A 193 22.37 1.06 -23.78
CA LEU A 193 21.53 0.12 -24.52
C LEU A 193 20.47 0.82 -25.40
N LEU A 194 20.56 2.15 -25.48
CA LEU A 194 19.70 3.05 -26.25
C LEU A 194 20.52 4.02 -27.12
N HIS A 195 21.69 3.61 -27.60
CA HIS A 195 22.29 4.22 -28.79
C HIS A 195 21.48 3.78 -30.03
N PHE A 196 20.40 4.51 -30.31
CA PHE A 196 19.73 4.55 -31.62
C PHE A 196 19.84 5.96 -32.19
#